data_AF-A0A1H8RS59-F1
#
_entry.id   AF-A0A1H8RS59-F1
#
_cell.length_a   1.000
_cell.length_b   1.000
_cell.length_c   1.000
_cell.angle_alpha   90.00
_cell.angle_beta   90.00
_cell.angle_gamma   90.00
#
_symmetry.space_group_name_H-M   'P 1'
#
loop_
_entity.id
_entity.type
_entity.pdbx_description
1 polymer ?
#
loop_
_entity_poly.entity_id
_entity_poly.type
_entity_poly.pdbx_seq_one_letter_code
_entity_poly.pdbx_strand_id
1 'polypeptide(L)'
;LCRQAGFSPLVGFEGEEVETLRGLVTAGLGVSLVPAPPDTTAPSPGSDLPIRYLRVTDVKAVRDIGVAWLASRTLPPAPRRFLDHVLSESGAAERVPAGRA
;
A
#
# COMPACT_ATOMS: atom_id res chain seq x y z
N LEU A 1 6.69 -10.76 4.55
CA LEU A 1 7.82 -10.25 3.75
C LEU A 1 9.16 -10.61 4.39
N CYS A 2 9.76 -9.81 5.29
CA CYS A 2 11.11 -10.08 5.81
C CYS A 2 11.29 -11.50 6.40
N ARG A 3 10.35 -11.94 7.24
CA ARG A 3 10.35 -13.30 7.81
C ARG A 3 10.22 -14.40 6.74
N GLN A 4 9.47 -14.17 5.67
CA GLN A 4 9.38 -15.11 4.54
C GLN A 4 10.70 -15.18 3.76
N ALA A 5 11.43 -14.05 3.72
CA ALA A 5 12.80 -13.98 3.20
C ALA A 5 13.87 -14.45 4.21
N GLY A 6 13.48 -14.99 5.38
CA GLY A 6 14.40 -15.60 6.34
C GLY A 6 15.15 -14.65 7.27
N PHE A 7 14.72 -13.38 7.40
CA PHE A 7 15.38 -12.41 8.29
C PHE A 7 14.39 -11.57 9.10
N SER A 8 14.90 -10.97 10.19
CA SER A 8 14.21 -9.92 10.95
C SER A 8 14.89 -8.58 10.65
N PRO A 9 14.15 -7.53 10.26
CA PRO A 9 14.75 -6.24 9.98
C PRO A 9 15.26 -5.58 11.27
N LEU A 10 16.35 -4.82 11.16
CA LEU A 10 16.76 -3.85 12.18
C LEU A 10 16.04 -2.54 11.89
N VAL A 11 15.07 -2.19 12.73
CA VAL A 11 14.23 -1.00 12.51
C VAL A 11 14.85 0.19 13.21
N GLY A 12 15.30 1.18 12.43
CA GLY A 12 15.76 2.47 12.96
C GLY A 12 14.62 3.47 13.16
N PHE A 13 13.63 3.45 12.27
CA PHE A 13 12.48 4.36 12.26
C PHE A 13 11.20 3.63 11.79
N GLU A 14 10.06 4.05 12.31
CA GLU A 14 8.73 3.58 11.92
C GLU A 14 7.79 4.79 11.76
N GLY A 15 6.91 4.77 10.76
CA GLY A 15 5.99 5.86 10.48
C GLY A 15 4.93 5.48 9.45
N GLU A 16 3.78 6.14 9.51
CA GLU A 16 2.61 5.84 8.66
C GLU A 16 2.60 6.64 7.35
N GLU A 17 3.18 7.84 7.36
CA GLU A 17 3.18 8.73 6.21
C GLU A 17 4.36 8.43 5.28
N VAL A 18 4.04 8.01 4.05
CA VAL A 18 5.03 7.65 3.03
C VAL A 18 5.99 8.81 2.71
N GLU A 19 5.50 10.05 2.74
CA GLU A 19 6.32 11.23 2.46
C GLU A 19 7.40 11.44 3.53
N THR A 20 7.06 11.24 4.81
CA THR A 20 8.04 11.28 5.90
C THR A 20 9.13 10.23 5.70
N LEU A 21 8.75 9.00 5.33
CA LEU A 21 9.72 7.91 5.06
C LEU A 21 10.64 8.25 3.89
N ARG A 22 10.13 8.88 2.81
CA ARG A 22 10.96 9.36 1.69
C ARG A 22 11.95 10.44 2.15
N GLY A 23 11.52 11.34 3.03
CA GLY A 23 12.37 12.36 3.63
C GLY A 23 13.56 11.75 4.40
N LEU A 24 13.32 10.71 5.20
CA LEU A 24 14.38 10.00 5.94
C LEU A 24 15.38 9.31 5.00
N VAL A 25 14.91 8.67 3.93
CA VAL A 25 15.78 8.03 2.92
C VAL A 25 16.59 9.10 2.17
N THR A 26 15.97 10.20 1.78
CA THR A 26 16.63 11.35 1.15
C THR A 26 17.73 11.93 2.05
N ALA A 27 17.50 11.98 3.36
CA ALA A 27 18.47 12.44 4.35
C ALA A 27 19.63 11.44 4.60
N GLY A 28 19.64 10.29 3.93
CA GLY A 28 20.71 9.29 4.06
C GLY A 28 20.59 8.39 5.29
N LEU A 29 19.42 8.32 5.92
CA LEU A 29 19.21 7.52 7.15
C LEU A 29 18.97 6.02 6.88
N GLY A 30 19.03 5.58 5.62
CA GLY A 30 18.95 4.17 5.23
C GLY A 30 18.00 3.93 4.06
N VAL A 31 17.22 2.85 4.14
CA VAL A 31 16.25 2.42 3.14
C VAL A 31 14.87 2.22 3.78
N SER A 32 13.81 2.23 2.99
CA SER A 32 12.44 2.01 3.46
C SER A 32 11.63 1.12 2.51
N LEU A 33 10.65 0.40 3.05
CA LEU A 33 9.67 -0.37 2.31
C LEU A 33 8.35 0.40 2.25
N VAL A 34 7.95 0.84 1.06
CA VAL A 34 6.74 1.64 0.84
C VAL A 34 5.85 1.00 -0.22
N PRO A 35 4.52 1.26 -0.22
CA PRO A 35 3.66 0.90 -1.34
C PRO A 35 4.18 1.49 -2.66
N ALA A 36 3.92 0.79 -3.77
CA ALA A 36 4.25 1.32 -5.09
C ALA A 36 3.61 2.70 -5.30
N PRO A 37 4.33 3.68 -5.89
CA PRO A 37 3.72 4.93 -6.30
C PRO A 37 2.54 4.65 -7.25
N PRO A 38 1.46 5.45 -7.20
CA PRO A 38 0.34 5.31 -8.12
C PRO A 38 0.76 5.39 -9.60
N ASP A 39 1.84 6.13 -9.89
CA ASP A 39 2.40 6.30 -11.23
C ASP A 39 3.76 5.59 -11.35
N THR A 40 3.76 4.29 -11.66
CA THR A 40 4.99 3.51 -11.91
C THR A 40 5.74 3.91 -13.20
N THR A 41 5.25 4.89 -13.95
CA THR A 41 5.79 5.32 -15.26
C THR A 41 6.48 6.68 -15.26
N ALA A 42 6.48 7.44 -14.16
CA ALA A 42 7.24 8.68 -14.09
C ALA A 42 7.79 8.93 -12.69
N PRO A 43 9.06 9.34 -12.55
CA PRO A 43 9.44 10.17 -11.40
C PRO A 43 8.39 11.27 -11.32
N SER A 44 7.79 11.47 -10.14
CA SER A 44 6.85 12.57 -9.91
C SER A 44 7.44 13.83 -10.55
N PRO A 45 6.80 14.43 -11.58
CA PRO A 45 7.40 15.54 -12.32
C PRO A 45 7.57 16.71 -11.33
N GLY A 46 8.81 16.91 -10.86
CA GLY A 46 9.16 17.84 -9.78
C GLY A 46 10.02 17.25 -8.64
N SER A 47 10.30 15.95 -8.62
CA SER A 47 11.13 15.32 -7.58
C SER A 47 12.56 15.04 -8.09
N ASP A 48 13.44 16.03 -7.99
CA ASP A 48 14.90 15.85 -8.04
C ASP A 48 15.44 15.17 -6.76
N LEU A 49 14.61 14.38 -6.06
CA LEU A 49 15.05 13.69 -4.86
C LEU A 49 16.00 12.55 -5.26
N PRO A 50 17.19 12.44 -4.65
CA PRO A 50 18.21 11.44 -4.98
C PRO A 50 17.85 10.03 -4.50
N ILE A 51 16.59 9.60 -4.67
CA ILE A 51 16.09 8.30 -4.24
C ILE A 51 15.85 7.38 -5.45
N ARG A 52 16.14 6.09 -5.27
CA ARG A 52 15.86 5.04 -6.27
C ARG A 52 14.79 4.11 -5.72
N TYR A 53 13.76 3.87 -6.51
CA TYR A 53 12.74 2.88 -6.18
C TYR A 53 13.13 1.52 -6.75
N LEU A 54 13.14 0.51 -5.87
CA LEU A 54 13.39 -0.88 -6.25
C LEU A 54 12.15 -1.72 -5.98
N ARG A 55 11.80 -2.59 -6.92
CA ARG A 55 10.71 -3.55 -6.75
C ARG A 55 11.23 -4.77 -6.01
N VAL A 56 10.49 -5.22 -4.98
CA VAL A 56 10.72 -6.51 -4.33
C VAL A 56 10.26 -7.63 -5.25
N THR A 57 11.10 -8.64 -5.49
CA THR A 57 10.88 -9.68 -6.53
C THR A 57 10.92 -11.11 -6.00
N ASP A 58 11.54 -11.33 -4.85
CA ASP A 58 11.77 -12.62 -4.19
C ASP A 58 10.58 -13.09 -3.35
N VAL A 59 9.72 -12.17 -2.91
CA VAL A 59 8.47 -12.46 -2.19
C VAL A 59 7.30 -11.64 -2.73
N LYS A 60 6.08 -12.16 -2.57
CA LYS A 60 4.84 -11.43 -2.93
C LYS A 60 4.62 -10.25 -1.97
N ALA A 61 5.22 -9.11 -2.27
CA ALA A 61 5.11 -7.85 -1.52
C ALA A 61 3.86 -7.06 -1.89
N VAL A 62 2.69 -7.61 -1.57
CA VAL A 62 1.39 -6.94 -1.75
C VAL A 62 0.69 -6.80 -0.41
N ARG A 63 -0.22 -5.82 -0.33
CA ARG A 63 -1.19 -5.71 0.74
C ARG A 63 -2.59 -5.75 0.15
N ASP A 64 -3.51 -6.41 0.82
CA ASP A 64 -4.91 -6.41 0.43
C ASP A 64 -5.56 -5.11 0.92
N ILE A 65 -6.36 -4.49 0.05
CA ILE A 65 -7.17 -3.32 0.38
C ILE A 65 -8.62 -3.73 0.30
N GLY A 66 -9.34 -3.60 1.42
CA GLY A 66 -10.71 -4.04 1.55
C GLY A 66 -11.66 -2.88 1.85
N VAL A 67 -12.90 -3.04 1.42
CA VAL A 67 -14.04 -2.22 1.86
C VAL A 67 -14.98 -3.13 2.64
N ALA A 68 -15.39 -2.70 3.83
CA ALA A 68 -16.25 -3.48 4.72
C ALA A 68 -17.49 -2.70 5.15
N TRP A 69 -18.61 -3.41 5.30
CA TRP A 69 -19.85 -2.90 5.88
C TRP A 69 -20.55 -4.02 6.67
N LEU A 70 -21.43 -3.64 7.60
CA LEU A 70 -22.20 -4.60 8.38
C LEU A 70 -23.21 -5.32 7.49
N ALA A 71 -23.14 -6.65 7.43
CA ALA A 71 -24.08 -7.47 6.65
C ALA A 71 -25.54 -7.32 7.11
N SER A 72 -25.76 -6.95 8.38
CA SER A 72 -27.09 -6.69 8.94
C SER A 72 -27.68 -5.33 8.54
N ARG A 73 -26.91 -4.47 7.86
CA ARG A 73 -27.35 -3.13 7.44
C ARG A 73 -27.42 -3.03 5.92
N THR A 74 -28.54 -2.51 5.42
CA THR A 74 -28.65 -2.09 4.02
C THR A 74 -27.66 -0.97 3.76
N LEU A 75 -26.84 -1.11 2.71
CA LEU A 75 -25.89 -0.08 2.31
C LEU A 75 -26.63 1.10 1.65
N PRO A 76 -26.58 2.32 2.24
CA PRO A 76 -27.29 3.47 1.67
C PRO A 76 -26.75 3.87 0.28
N PRO A 77 -27.51 4.69 -0.50
CA PRO A 77 -27.13 5.01 -1.88
C PRO A 77 -25.74 5.65 -2.03
N ALA A 78 -25.34 6.53 -1.12
CA ALA A 78 -24.04 7.21 -1.20
C ALA A 78 -22.83 6.25 -1.04
N PRO A 79 -22.70 5.47 0.06
CA PRO A 79 -21.61 4.50 0.18
C PRO A 79 -21.70 3.35 -0.84
N ARG A 80 -22.90 3.04 -1.37
CA ARG A 80 -23.03 2.10 -2.50
C ARG A 80 -22.39 2.63 -3.77
N ARG A 81 -22.64 3.90 -4.14
CA ARG A 81 -21.96 4.54 -5.27
C ARG A 81 -20.44 4.58 -5.09
N PHE A 82 -19.97 4.84 -3.87
CA PHE A 82 -18.53 4.78 -3.56
C PHE A 82 -17.97 3.36 -3.77
N LEU A 83 -18.64 2.34 -3.24
CA LEU A 83 -18.22 0.95 -3.43
C LEU A 83 -18.18 0.57 -4.92
N ASP A 84 -19.23 0.93 -5.67
CA ASP A 84 -19.30 0.64 -7.11
C ASP A 84 -18.15 1.33 -7.86
N HIS A 85 -17.81 2.57 -7.51
CA HIS A 85 -16.66 3.29 -8.08
C HIS A 85 -15.32 2.66 -7.71
N VAL A 86 -15.08 2.36 -6.43
CA VAL A 86 -13.83 1.72 -6.01
C VAL A 86 -13.63 0.37 -6.71
N LEU A 87 -14.70 -0.41 -6.87
CA LEU A 87 -14.66 -1.69 -7.58
C LEU A 87 -14.42 -1.53 -9.10
N SER A 88 -14.84 -0.42 -9.72
CA SER A 88 -14.55 -0.17 -11.14
C SER A 88 -13.10 0.25 -11.39
N GLU A 89 -12.50 0.98 -10.45
CA GLU A 89 -11.10 1.46 -10.54
C GLU A 89 -10.08 0.42 -10.04
N SER A 90 -10.52 -0.53 -9.21
CA SER A 90 -9.65 -1.59 -8.70
C SER A 90 -9.40 -2.66 -9.75
N GLY A 91 -8.24 -3.32 -9.70
CA GLY A 91 -8.02 -4.59 -10.39
C GLY A 91 -8.97 -5.69 -9.89
N ALA A 92 -8.68 -6.97 -10.18
CA ALA A 92 -9.53 -8.10 -9.79
C ALA A 92 -9.93 -8.06 -8.30
N ALA A 93 -11.16 -7.63 -8.00
CA ALA A 93 -11.69 -7.52 -6.66
C ALA A 93 -12.32 -8.85 -6.24
N GLU A 94 -11.93 -9.37 -5.08
CA GLU A 94 -12.48 -10.60 -4.51
C GLU A 94 -13.42 -10.28 -3.35
N ARG A 95 -14.60 -10.90 -3.33
CA ARG A 95 -15.49 -10.84 -2.16
C ARG A 95 -15.09 -11.92 -1.18
N VAL A 96 -14.58 -11.50 -0.01
CA VAL A 96 -14.31 -12.40 1.10
C VAL A 96 -15.57 -12.53 1.96
N PRO A 97 -16.06 -13.75 2.26
CA PRO A 97 -17.22 -13.95 3.13
C PRO A 97 -16.99 -13.36 4.52
N ALA A 98 -18.05 -12.80 5.12
CA ALA A 98 -18.03 -12.36 6.51
C ALA A 98 -17.94 -13.60 7.43
N GLY A 99 -16.73 -14.02 7.78
CA GLY A 99 -16.51 -15.20 8.61
C GLY A 99 -15.11 -15.82 8.48
N ARG A 100 -14.08 -15.05 8.80
CA ARG A 100 -12.77 -15.53 9.29
C ARG A 100 -11.93 -14.36 9.77
N ALA A 101 -12.11 -14.00 11.03
CA ALA A 101 -11.11 -13.35 11.86
C ALA A 101 -10.94 -14.23 13.10
#